data_AF-A0A1Q3H044-F1
#
_entry.id   AF-A0A1Q3H044-F1
#
_cell.length_a   1.000
_cell.length_b   1.000
_cell.length_c   1.000
_cell.angle_alpha   90.00
_cell.angle_beta   90.00
_cell.angle_gamma   90.00
#
_symmetry.space_group_name_H-M   'P 1'
#
loop_
_entity.id
_entity.type
_entity.pdbx_description
1 polymer ?
#
loop_
_entity_poly.entity_id
_entity_poly.type
_entity_poly.pdbx_seq_one_letter_code
_entity_poly.pdbx_strand_id
1 'polypeptide(L)'
;MNELPSIKTFISLFNFSVFNITHMAQVELNIININDGDGELEVIQAWLNEWRDQLDFISEDEGCSDAINLWTVRGEEQLINNIIMDLPEQVRNLPMPIN
;
A
#
# COMPACT_ATOMS: atom_id res chain seq x y z
N MET A 1 -4.70 25.12 -51.35
CA MET A 1 -3.65 24.09 -51.22
C MET A 1 -3.60 23.74 -49.76
N ASN A 2 -4.16 22.59 -49.38
CA ASN A 2 -4.19 22.13 -47.99
C ASN A 2 -2.95 21.28 -47.78
N GLU A 3 -2.00 21.77 -46.99
CA GLU A 3 -0.84 21.01 -46.57
C GLU A 3 -1.31 19.88 -45.64
N LEU A 4 -0.97 18.63 -46.00
CA LEU A 4 -1.14 17.49 -45.12
C LEU A 4 -0.27 17.71 -43.87
N PRO A 5 -0.80 17.54 -42.65
CA PRO A 5 0.00 17.71 -41.45
C PRO A 5 1.16 16.71 -41.46
N SER A 6 2.37 17.24 -41.33
CA SER A 6 3.63 16.49 -41.25
C SER A 6 3.55 15.40 -40.18
N ILE A 7 4.09 14.21 -40.47
CA ILE A 7 4.21 13.06 -39.56
C ILE A 7 4.82 13.46 -38.20
N LYS A 8 5.62 14.53 -38.14
CA LYS A 8 6.17 15.09 -36.90
C LYS A 8 5.08 15.55 -35.91
N THR A 9 3.98 16.11 -36.40
CA THR A 9 2.86 16.57 -35.57
C THR A 9 2.08 15.41 -34.96
N PHE A 10 1.96 14.29 -35.69
CA PHE A 10 1.27 13.09 -35.21
C PHE A 10 2.04 12.39 -34.08
N ILE A 11 3.37 12.26 -34.20
CA ILE A 11 4.18 11.65 -33.13
C ILE A 11 4.17 12.51 -31.85
N SER A 12 4.10 13.83 -31.99
CA SER A 12 4.10 14.75 -30.84
C SER A 12 2.85 14.64 -29.96
N LEU A 13 1.68 14.31 -30.51
CA LEU A 13 0.43 14.19 -29.74
C LEU A 13 0.29 12.80 -29.08
N PHE A 14 0.87 11.76 -29.69
CA PHE A 14 0.85 10.40 -29.13
C PHE A 14 1.78 10.24 -27.91
N ASN A 15 2.87 11.01 -27.81
CA ASN A 15 3.76 10.95 -26.64
C ASN A 15 3.33 11.82 -25.46
N PHE A 16 2.52 12.86 -25.68
CA PHE A 16 2.14 13.79 -24.60
C PHE A 16 0.90 13.33 -23.81
N SER A 17 0.13 12.39 -24.35
CA SER A 17 -1.18 12.01 -23.79
C SER A 17 -1.21 10.63 -23.10
N VAL A 18 -0.14 9.83 -23.19
CA VAL A 18 -0.14 8.45 -22.65
C VAL A 18 0.94 8.21 -21.58
N PHE A 19 1.82 9.17 -21.32
CA PHE A 19 2.87 9.04 -20.29
C PHE A 19 2.60 9.86 -19.03
N ASN A 20 1.34 9.89 -18.61
CA ASN A 20 0.98 10.29 -17.25
C ASN A 20 -0.04 9.32 -16.67
N ILE A 21 0.24 8.02 -16.84
CA ILE A 21 -0.30 7.04 -15.92
C ILE A 21 0.80 6.79 -14.90
N THR A 22 0.83 7.63 -13.86
CA THR A 22 1.32 7.22 -12.55
C THR A 22 0.43 6.05 -12.10
N HIS A 23 0.65 4.85 -12.66
CA HIS A 23 0.29 3.62 -11.98
C HIS A 23 1.26 3.53 -10.82
N MET A 24 0.92 4.16 -9.70
CA MET A 24 1.63 3.91 -8.46
C MET A 24 1.50 2.41 -8.19
N ALA A 25 2.64 1.73 -8.04
CA ALA A 25 2.66 0.31 -7.82
C ALA A 25 1.89 0.04 -6.52
N GLN A 26 0.89 -0.84 -6.61
CA GLN A 26 0.15 -1.32 -5.47
C GLN A 26 0.95 -2.43 -4.83
N VAL A 27 1.18 -2.33 -3.53
CA VAL A 27 1.94 -3.33 -2.77
C VAL A 27 1.13 -3.78 -1.57
N GLU A 28 1.35 -5.04 -1.19
CA GLU A 28 0.72 -5.66 -0.03
C GLU A 28 1.77 -5.86 1.08
N LEU A 29 1.38 -5.59 2.32
CA LEU A 29 2.20 -5.77 3.50
C LEU A 29 1.41 -6.57 4.54
N ASN A 30 2.06 -7.60 5.08
CA ASN A 30 1.52 -8.34 6.22
C ASN A 30 2.11 -7.82 7.53
N ILE A 31 1.21 -7.50 8.44
CA ILE A 31 1.47 -6.92 9.75
C ILE A 31 1.15 -8.01 10.77
N ILE A 32 2.15 -8.41 11.54
CA ILE A 32 2.00 -9.47 12.55
C ILE A 32 2.27 -8.89 13.92
N ASN A 33 1.30 -9.09 14.81
CA ASN A 33 1.48 -8.88 16.23
C ASN A 33 1.54 -10.22 16.93
N ILE A 34 2.64 -10.48 17.65
CA ILE A 34 2.74 -11.61 18.56
C ILE A 34 2.46 -11.03 19.94
N ASN A 35 1.20 -11.05 20.33
CA ASN A 35 0.75 -10.36 21.53
C ASN A 35 1.05 -11.22 22.77
N ASP A 36 1.79 -10.68 23.73
CA ASP A 36 1.92 -11.26 25.08
C ASP A 36 1.28 -10.37 26.18
N GLY A 37 0.84 -9.16 25.82
CA GLY A 37 0.39 -8.12 26.74
C GLY A 37 -1.05 -7.64 26.51
N ASP A 38 -1.77 -7.41 27.61
CA ASP A 38 -3.10 -6.77 27.55
C ASP A 38 -2.97 -5.33 27.01
N GLY A 39 -3.77 -4.95 26.00
CA GLY A 39 -3.83 -3.59 25.46
C GLY A 39 -3.09 -3.35 24.13
N GLU A 40 -2.20 -4.25 23.71
CA GLU A 40 -1.41 -4.06 22.48
C GLU A 40 -2.25 -4.18 21.20
N LEU A 41 -3.30 -5.01 21.25
CA LEU A 41 -4.24 -5.19 20.14
C LEU A 41 -4.99 -3.88 19.85
N GLU A 42 -5.46 -3.19 20.89
CA GLU A 42 -6.18 -1.93 20.74
C GLU A 42 -5.29 -0.82 20.15
N VAL A 43 -4.00 -0.79 20.51
CA VAL A 43 -3.03 0.17 19.96
C VAL A 43 -2.86 -0.06 18.45
N ILE A 44 -2.71 -1.32 18.02
CA ILE A 44 -2.52 -1.65 16.61
C ILE A 44 -3.80 -1.38 15.81
N GLN A 45 -4.97 -1.71 16.36
CA GLN A 45 -6.24 -1.41 15.71
C GLN A 45 -6.47 0.10 15.57
N ALA A 46 -6.13 0.88 16.60
CA ALA A 46 -6.21 2.33 16.53
C ALA A 46 -5.28 2.87 15.43
N TRP A 47 -4.02 2.42 15.40
CA TRP A 47 -3.05 2.80 14.39
C TRP A 47 -3.50 2.40 12.96
N LEU A 48 -4.00 1.17 12.74
CA LEU A 48 -4.54 0.74 11.44
C LEU A 48 -5.71 1.61 10.99
N ASN A 49 -6.57 2.04 11.92
CA ASN A 49 -7.70 2.91 11.60
C ASN A 49 -7.26 4.31 11.14
N GLU A 50 -6.11 4.82 11.57
CA GLU A 50 -5.57 6.11 11.08
C GLU A 50 -5.22 6.07 9.58
N TRP A 51 -4.83 4.89 9.08
CA TRP A 51 -4.47 4.66 7.69
C TRP A 51 -5.64 4.22 6.81
N ARG A 52 -6.81 3.94 7.39
CA ARG A 52 -7.94 3.29 6.70
C ARG A 52 -8.51 4.07 5.53
N ASP A 53 -8.49 5.40 5.60
CA ASP A 53 -8.98 6.27 4.53
C ASP A 53 -7.93 6.49 3.42
N GLN A 54 -6.68 6.11 3.66
CA GLN A 54 -5.54 6.28 2.73
C GLN A 54 -5.16 4.98 2.02
N LEU A 55 -5.43 3.84 2.67
CA LEU A 55 -5.16 2.51 2.14
C LEU A 55 -6.31 2.03 1.25
N ASP A 56 -5.96 1.27 0.22
CA ASP A 56 -6.94 0.64 -0.67
C ASP A 56 -7.61 -0.56 -0.01
N PHE A 57 -6.91 -1.21 0.94
CA PHE A 57 -7.44 -2.35 1.67
C PHE A 57 -6.73 -2.54 3.02
N ILE A 58 -7.53 -2.94 4.01
CA ILE A 58 -7.08 -3.49 5.30
C ILE A 58 -7.95 -4.72 5.55
N SER A 59 -7.34 -5.89 5.75
CA SER A 59 -8.06 -7.11 6.12
C SER A 59 -8.66 -6.98 7.52
N GLU A 60 -9.60 -7.86 7.85
CA GLU A 60 -9.90 -8.13 9.26
C GLU A 60 -8.70 -8.84 9.91
N ASP A 61 -8.74 -9.01 11.24
CA ASP A 61 -7.72 -9.79 11.94
C ASP A 61 -7.84 -11.28 11.55
N GLU A 62 -6.86 -11.76 10.79
CA GLU A 62 -6.75 -13.16 10.31
C GLU A 62 -5.89 -14.01 11.27
N GLY A 63 -5.60 -13.49 12.45
CA GLY A 63 -4.80 -14.13 13.47
C GLY A 63 -5.37 -15.46 14.00
N CYS A 64 -4.50 -16.22 14.68
CA CYS A 64 -4.92 -17.40 15.43
C CYS A 64 -5.19 -16.97 16.87
N SER A 65 -6.49 -16.94 17.19
CA SER A 65 -7.08 -16.49 18.45
C SER A 65 -6.31 -16.95 19.69
N ASP A 66 -5.66 -15.95 20.34
CA ASP A 66 -5.11 -15.86 21.71
C ASP A 66 -3.67 -15.32 21.78
N ALA A 67 -2.84 -15.55 20.75
CA ALA A 67 -1.43 -15.16 20.81
C ALA A 67 -0.89 -14.44 19.56
N ILE A 68 -1.56 -14.57 18.41
CA ILE A 68 -1.07 -14.02 17.15
C ILE A 68 -2.21 -13.30 16.44
N ASN A 69 -2.01 -12.03 16.13
CA ASN A 69 -2.90 -11.23 15.30
C ASN A 69 -2.22 -10.92 13.97
N LEU A 70 -2.98 -10.93 12.88
CA LEU A 70 -2.46 -10.78 11.52
C LEU A 70 -3.38 -9.88 10.71
N TRP A 71 -2.78 -8.88 10.05
CA TRP A 71 -3.47 -8.04 9.08
C TRP A 71 -2.70 -7.96 7.78
N THR A 72 -3.42 -7.92 6.67
CA THR A 72 -2.90 -7.56 5.35
C THR A 72 -3.37 -6.16 5.01
N VAL A 73 -2.43 -5.27 4.72
CA VAL A 73 -2.70 -3.92 4.22
C VAL A 73 -2.23 -3.81 2.77
N ARG A 74 -3.01 -3.09 1.95
CA ARG A 74 -2.64 -2.79 0.56
C ARG A 74 -2.81 -1.31 0.28
N GLY A 75 -1.84 -0.75 -0.42
CA GLY A 75 -1.92 0.60 -0.93
C GLY A 75 -0.73 0.93 -1.82
N GLU A 76 -0.59 2.21 -2.11
CA GLU A 76 0.52 2.72 -2.91
C GLU A 76 1.86 2.43 -2.24
N GLU A 77 2.86 2.02 -3.03
CA GLU A 77 4.19 1.65 -2.55
C GLU A 77 4.82 2.72 -1.64
N GLN A 78 4.66 4.00 -1.96
CA GLN A 78 5.18 5.09 -1.13
C GLN A 78 4.48 5.16 0.23
N LEU A 79 3.15 4.98 0.26
CA LEU A 79 2.36 4.97 1.48
C LEU A 79 2.73 3.76 2.35
N ILE A 80 2.86 2.58 1.74
CA ILE A 80 3.24 1.36 2.47
C ILE A 80 4.66 1.47 3.03
N ASN A 81 5.60 2.08 2.29
CA ASN A 81 6.94 2.35 2.81
C ASN A 81 6.91 3.32 4.01
N ASN A 82 6.03 4.32 4.01
CA ASN A 82 5.85 5.22 5.16
C ASN A 82 5.27 4.46 6.36
N ILE A 83 4.24 3.65 6.13
CA ILE A 83 3.62 2.80 7.15
C ILE A 83 4.68 1.92 7.81
N ILE A 84 5.56 1.27 7.03
CA ILE A 84 6.66 0.43 7.54
C ILE A 84 7.60 1.19 8.48
N MET A 85 7.87 2.47 8.19
CA MET A 85 8.75 3.30 9.03
C MET A 85 8.09 3.72 10.34
N ASP A 86 6.76 3.84 10.36
CA ASP A 86 5.96 4.28 11.52
C ASP A 86 5.25 3.11 12.22
N LEU A 87 5.75 1.88 12.07
CA LEU A 87 5.18 0.71 12.71
C LEU A 87 5.33 0.78 14.24
N PRO A 88 4.26 0.45 15.01
CA PRO A 88 4.36 0.32 16.46
C PRO A 88 5.44 -0.70 16.85
N GLU A 89 6.16 -0.45 17.95
CA GLU A 89 7.25 -1.32 18.43
C GLU A 89 6.81 -2.78 18.67
N GLN A 90 5.53 -2.97 18.99
CA GLN A 90 4.89 -4.26 19.23
C GLN A 90 4.70 -5.08 17.94
N VAL A 91 4.73 -4.42 16.77
CA VAL A 91 4.53 -5.08 15.48
C VAL A 91 5.84 -5.62 14.94
N ARG A 92 5.81 -6.86 14.47
CA ARG A 92 6.86 -7.42 13.62
C ARG A 92 6.41 -7.41 12.16
N ASN A 93 7.23 -6.80 11.32
CA ASN A 93 7.06 -6.81 9.88
C ASN A 93 7.61 -8.16 9.41
N LEU A 94 6.77 -9.04 8.85
CA LEU A 94 7.32 -10.10 8.01
C LEU A 94 7.42 -9.56 6.59
N PRO A 95 8.62 -9.53 5.98
CA PRO A 95 8.68 -9.34 4.54
C PRO A 95 7.94 -10.52 3.90
N MET A 96 6.82 -10.27 3.22
CA MET A 96 6.33 -11.28 2.29
C MET A 96 7.21 -11.26 1.03
N PRO A 97 7.57 -12.43 0.49
CA PRO A 97 8.31 -12.49 -0.76
C PRO A 97 7.45 -11.89 -1.88
N ILE A 98 8.07 -10.99 -2.64
CA ILE A 98 7.54 -10.53 -3.91
C ILE A 98 7.53 -11.74 -4.85
N ASN A 99 6.35 -12.22 -5.25
CA ASN A 99 6.20 -13.22 -6.31
C ASN A 99 6.49 -12.61 -7.69
#